data_AF-A0AAW6N9I5-F1
#
_entry.id   AF-A0AAW6N9I5-F1
#
_cell.length_a   1.000
_cell.length_b   1.000
_cell.length_c   1.000
_cell.angle_alpha   90.00
_cell.angle_beta   90.00
_cell.angle_gamma   90.00
#
_symmetry.space_group_name_H-M   'P 1'
#
loop_
_entity.id
_entity.type
_entity.pdbx_description
1 polymer ?
#
loop_
_entity_poly.entity_id
_entity_poly.type
_entity_poly.pdbx_seq_one_letter_code
_entity_poly.pdbx_strand_id
1 'polypeptide(L)'
;MRLLGILLCGLCALPADAQQITSAVFVEPTSRYAHGILGDAIEWGGLQIDVAGQGRVTVDLPKDHVFEDIAPRLWDVTGDGQPEVVVVETDMAKGAALAVYTAEGKIAETPHIGRSNRWLAPIGAADLDGDGVIEVAYVDRPHLAKTIRIWRFEAGNKLTPIAALRGFTNHRIAEADIAGGIRSCAGRPEMIVATADWVRLAAVSFEGRTFAVRDIGPHTGRASFAAALACD
;
A
#
# COMPACT_ATOMS: atom_id res chain seq x y z
N MET A 1 31.54 47.84 35.76
CA MET A 1 30.71 46.68 35.33
C MET A 1 30.87 46.50 33.82
N ARG A 2 31.50 45.40 33.40
CA ARG A 2 31.53 44.97 31.99
C ARG A 2 30.49 43.86 31.84
N LEU A 3 29.46 44.09 31.03
CA LEU A 3 28.47 43.06 30.65
C LEU A 3 28.97 42.40 29.37
N LEU A 4 29.35 41.12 29.46
CA LEU A 4 29.55 40.26 28.29
C LEU A 4 28.16 39.80 27.79
N GLY A 5 27.80 40.19 26.58
CA GLY A 5 26.67 39.60 25.85
C GLY A 5 27.12 38.32 25.17
N ILE A 6 26.55 37.18 25.58
CA ILE A 6 26.72 35.90 24.89
C ILE A 6 25.69 35.88 23.75
N LEU A 7 26.18 35.93 22.51
CA LEU A 7 25.38 35.68 21.31
C LEU A 7 25.23 34.16 21.17
N LEU A 8 24.04 33.63 21.43
CA LEU A 8 23.70 32.24 21.12
C LEU A 8 23.44 32.15 19.61
N CYS A 9 24.41 31.68 18.84
CA CYS A 9 24.20 31.27 17.46
C CYS A 9 23.36 29.98 17.47
N GLY A 10 22.07 30.09 17.17
CA GLY A 10 21.24 28.94 16.86
C GLY A 10 21.74 28.29 15.57
N LEU A 11 22.26 27.07 15.68
CA LEU A 11 22.43 26.22 14.52
C LEU A 11 21.02 25.83 14.05
N CYS A 12 20.56 26.45 12.96
CA CYS A 12 19.52 25.86 12.14
C CYS A 12 20.12 24.59 11.52
N ALA A 13 19.82 23.43 12.09
CA ALA A 13 19.98 22.18 11.38
C ALA A 13 19.04 22.25 10.17
N LEU A 14 19.60 22.36 8.97
CA LEU A 14 18.83 22.11 7.76
C LEU A 14 18.32 20.66 7.84
N PRO A 15 17.07 20.38 7.45
CA PRO A 15 16.63 19.00 7.34
C PRO A 15 17.61 18.27 6.43
N ALA A 16 18.06 17.09 6.84
CA ALA A 16 18.75 16.20 5.92
C ALA A 16 17.84 16.04 4.69
N ASP A 17 18.39 16.18 3.48
CA ASP A 17 17.65 15.94 2.24
C ASP A 17 17.11 14.50 2.26
N ALA A 18 15.88 14.33 2.74
CA ALA A 18 15.16 13.08 2.63
C ALA A 18 15.03 12.79 1.13
N GLN A 19 15.43 11.59 0.72
CA GLN A 19 15.45 11.19 -0.68
C GLN A 19 14.03 11.26 -1.25
N GLN A 20 13.72 12.32 -2.01
CA GLN A 20 12.38 12.50 -2.52
C GLN A 20 12.16 11.56 -3.71
N ILE A 21 11.43 10.47 -3.49
CA ILE A 21 11.00 9.55 -4.54
C ILE A 21 9.92 10.25 -5.37
N THR A 22 10.15 10.34 -6.69
CA THR A 22 9.24 11.03 -7.61
C THR A 22 8.41 10.08 -8.47
N SER A 23 8.95 8.89 -8.76
CA SER A 23 8.27 7.86 -9.55
C SER A 23 8.87 6.49 -9.27
N ALA A 24 8.08 5.45 -9.48
CA ALA A 24 8.55 4.08 -9.51
C ALA A 24 7.80 3.28 -10.59
N VAL A 25 8.52 2.40 -11.28
CA VAL A 25 7.97 1.53 -12.33
C VAL A 25 8.55 0.13 -12.20
N PHE A 26 7.75 -0.88 -12.53
CA PHE A 26 8.26 -2.23 -12.65
C PHE A 26 9.08 -2.41 -13.93
N VAL A 27 10.11 -3.24 -13.85
CA VAL A 27 11.02 -3.59 -14.95
C VAL A 27 11.30 -5.09 -14.95
N GLU A 28 12.02 -5.58 -15.96
CA GLU A 28 12.38 -7.00 -16.10
C GLU A 28 11.16 -7.94 -16.11
N PRO A 29 10.26 -7.83 -17.12
CA PRO A 29 9.11 -8.73 -17.23
C PRO A 29 9.57 -10.19 -17.27
N THR A 30 8.88 -11.06 -16.53
CA THR A 30 9.30 -12.44 -16.34
C THR A 30 8.12 -13.40 -16.28
N SER A 31 8.32 -14.61 -16.82
CA SER A 31 7.38 -15.72 -16.76
C SER A 31 7.73 -16.76 -15.70
N ARG A 32 8.67 -16.45 -14.78
CA ARG A 32 9.16 -17.41 -13.78
C ARG A 32 8.09 -17.84 -12.77
N TYR A 33 7.03 -17.03 -12.63
CA TYR A 33 5.91 -17.29 -11.73
C TYR A 33 4.59 -17.03 -12.45
N ALA A 34 3.97 -18.08 -13.00
CA ALA A 34 2.78 -17.97 -13.84
C ALA A 34 1.49 -18.15 -13.02
N HIS A 35 1.17 -17.22 -12.13
CA HIS A 35 -0.07 -17.31 -11.34
C HIS A 35 -1.30 -16.89 -12.17
N GLY A 36 -1.18 -15.88 -13.03
CA GLY A 36 -2.26 -15.52 -13.96
C GLY A 36 -3.34 -14.61 -13.39
N ILE A 37 -3.14 -14.08 -12.18
CA ILE A 37 -4.25 -13.50 -11.41
C ILE A 37 -4.69 -12.12 -11.92
N LEU A 38 -3.75 -11.36 -12.47
CA LEU A 38 -3.90 -10.00 -12.98
C LEU A 38 -4.21 -9.93 -14.50
N GLY A 39 -4.71 -11.02 -15.08
CA GLY A 39 -5.12 -11.07 -16.50
C GLY A 39 -4.05 -11.54 -17.48
N ASP A 40 -2.79 -11.59 -17.05
CA ASP A 40 -1.72 -12.31 -17.74
C ASP A 40 -0.85 -13.10 -16.74
N ALA A 41 0.12 -13.84 -17.26
CA ALA A 41 1.06 -14.65 -16.47
C ALA A 41 2.49 -14.08 -16.51
N ILE A 42 2.61 -12.76 -16.65
CA ILE A 42 3.86 -12.01 -16.64
C ILE A 42 3.91 -11.20 -15.36
N GLU A 43 4.96 -11.45 -14.58
CA GLU A 43 5.26 -10.70 -13.37
C GLU A 43 6.55 -9.90 -13.58
N TRP A 44 7.01 -9.20 -12.55
CA TRP A 44 8.18 -8.33 -12.67
C TRP A 44 9.36 -8.78 -11.81
N GLY A 45 10.54 -8.78 -12.42
CA GLY A 45 11.80 -9.16 -11.78
C GLY A 45 12.50 -8.00 -11.10
N GLY A 46 12.14 -6.76 -11.40
CA GLY A 46 12.78 -5.58 -10.84
C GLY A 46 11.86 -4.38 -10.67
N LEU A 47 12.31 -3.43 -9.87
CA LEU A 47 11.66 -2.17 -9.56
C LEU A 47 12.66 -1.04 -9.81
N GLN A 48 12.25 -0.04 -10.60
CA GLN A 48 13.02 1.15 -10.87
C GLN A 48 12.39 2.32 -10.13
N ILE A 49 13.21 3.06 -9.37
CA ILE A 49 12.79 4.20 -8.54
C ILE A 49 13.56 5.42 -9.00
N ASP A 50 12.87 6.50 -9.35
CA ASP A 50 13.50 7.79 -9.63
C ASP A 50 13.44 8.67 -8.37
N VAL A 51 14.59 9.24 -8.02
CA VAL A 51 14.84 10.04 -6.82
C VAL A 51 15.31 11.42 -7.24
N ALA A 52 14.62 12.46 -6.76
CA ALA A 52 14.94 13.84 -7.09
C ALA A 52 16.40 14.18 -6.73
N GLY A 53 17.14 14.74 -7.69
CA GLY A 53 18.54 15.13 -7.51
C GLY A 53 19.55 13.98 -7.46
N GLN A 54 19.12 12.72 -7.30
CA GLN A 54 20.01 11.55 -7.22
C GLN A 54 19.95 10.64 -8.46
N GLY A 55 18.90 10.77 -9.26
CA GLY A 55 18.71 9.96 -10.47
C GLY A 55 17.95 8.69 -10.15
N ARG A 56 18.40 7.56 -10.69
CA ARG A 56 17.61 6.34 -10.76
C ARG A 56 18.28 5.20 -10.00
N VAL A 57 17.49 4.50 -9.19
CA VAL A 57 17.87 3.28 -8.48
C VAL A 57 17.08 2.10 -9.06
N THR A 58 17.75 0.95 -9.19
CA THR A 58 17.10 -0.30 -9.59
C THR A 58 17.24 -1.33 -8.48
N VAL A 59 16.14 -1.98 -8.14
CA VAL A 59 16.06 -3.13 -7.24
C VAL A 59 15.78 -4.36 -8.09
N ASP A 60 16.69 -5.35 -8.06
CA ASP A 60 16.48 -6.65 -8.68
C ASP A 60 16.07 -7.68 -7.61
N LEU A 61 14.96 -8.38 -7.86
CA LEU A 61 14.53 -9.46 -6.97
C LEU A 61 15.33 -10.74 -7.21
N PRO A 62 15.60 -11.52 -6.14
CA PRO A 62 16.12 -12.87 -6.30
C PRO A 62 15.16 -13.72 -7.14
N LYS A 63 15.69 -14.80 -7.75
CA LYS A 63 14.95 -15.59 -8.75
C LYS A 63 13.74 -16.37 -8.20
N ASP A 64 13.62 -16.47 -6.88
CA ASP A 64 12.52 -17.09 -6.15
C ASP A 64 11.43 -16.09 -5.71
N HIS A 65 11.54 -14.82 -6.10
CA HIS A 65 10.53 -13.78 -5.83
C HIS A 65 10.03 -13.16 -7.13
N VAL A 66 8.91 -12.46 -7.12
CA VAL A 66 8.45 -11.56 -8.19
C VAL A 66 7.69 -10.39 -7.57
N PHE A 67 7.63 -9.24 -8.24
CA PHE A 67 6.57 -8.28 -7.95
C PHE A 67 5.34 -8.71 -8.75
N GLU A 68 4.30 -9.15 -8.03
CA GLU A 68 3.01 -9.60 -8.57
C GLU A 68 1.99 -8.50 -8.31
N ASP A 69 2.03 -7.43 -9.11
CA ASP A 69 1.26 -6.20 -8.86
C ASP A 69 1.00 -5.43 -10.18
N ILE A 70 0.03 -4.53 -10.14
CA ILE A 70 -0.38 -3.71 -11.31
C ILE A 70 0.47 -2.45 -11.47
N ALA A 71 0.95 -1.88 -10.37
CA ALA A 71 1.81 -0.70 -10.35
C ALA A 71 2.44 -0.49 -8.96
N PRO A 72 3.67 0.02 -8.87
CA PRO A 72 4.19 0.55 -7.61
C PRO A 72 3.35 1.75 -7.16
N ARG A 73 3.09 1.85 -5.86
CA ARG A 73 2.31 2.96 -5.27
C ARG A 73 3.23 3.83 -4.44
N LEU A 74 3.13 5.15 -4.62
CA LEU A 74 3.86 6.12 -3.82
C LEU A 74 2.98 6.59 -2.66
N TRP A 75 3.25 6.08 -1.47
CA TRP A 75 2.51 6.39 -0.24
C TRP A 75 3.50 6.83 0.84
N ASP A 76 3.19 7.92 1.53
CA ASP A 76 3.89 8.33 2.75
C ASP A 76 3.45 7.40 3.89
N VAL A 77 4.11 6.25 4.00
CA VAL A 77 3.81 5.20 4.98
C VAL A 77 4.53 5.48 6.30
N THR A 78 5.65 6.20 6.25
CA THR A 78 6.41 6.60 7.44
C THR A 78 5.80 7.81 8.16
N GLY A 79 4.98 8.61 7.47
CA GLY A 79 4.35 9.82 8.00
C GLY A 79 5.29 11.02 8.06
N ASP A 80 6.40 11.00 7.32
CA ASP A 80 7.42 12.06 7.34
C ASP A 80 7.20 13.14 6.27
N GLY A 81 6.13 13.02 5.47
CA GLY A 81 5.78 13.93 4.39
C GLY A 81 6.37 13.53 3.03
N GLN A 82 7.14 12.44 2.95
CA GLN A 82 7.74 11.93 1.73
C GLN A 82 7.20 10.52 1.43
N PRO A 83 6.98 10.16 0.15
CA PRO A 83 6.44 8.85 -0.17
C PRO A 83 7.53 7.76 -0.18
N GLU A 84 7.17 6.58 0.30
CA GLU A 84 7.83 5.32 0.00
C GLU A 84 7.16 4.60 -1.18
N VAL A 85 7.85 3.59 -1.74
CA VAL A 85 7.30 2.72 -2.77
C VAL A 85 6.68 1.48 -2.13
N VAL A 86 5.38 1.30 -2.32
CA VAL A 86 4.62 0.15 -1.82
C VAL A 86 4.24 -0.77 -2.98
N VAL A 87 4.55 -2.04 -2.82
CA VAL A 87 4.39 -3.09 -3.85
C VAL A 87 3.85 -4.38 -3.24
N VAL A 88 3.32 -5.26 -4.10
CA VAL A 88 3.08 -6.66 -3.76
C VAL A 88 4.26 -7.51 -4.24
N GLU A 89 5.03 -8.03 -3.30
CA GLU A 89 6.14 -8.94 -3.56
C GLU A 89 5.76 -10.37 -3.16
N THR A 90 5.88 -11.29 -4.10
CA THR A 90 5.54 -12.69 -3.93
C THR A 90 6.80 -13.54 -3.86
N ASP A 91 7.01 -14.20 -2.72
CA ASP A 91 7.86 -15.39 -2.64
C ASP A 91 7.12 -16.53 -3.34
N MET A 92 7.74 -17.14 -4.34
CA MET A 92 7.08 -18.13 -5.20
C MET A 92 6.63 -19.39 -4.44
N ALA A 93 7.22 -19.69 -3.28
CA ALA A 93 6.85 -20.79 -2.41
C ALA A 93 5.87 -20.36 -1.30
N LYS A 94 5.98 -19.13 -0.79
CA LYS A 94 5.23 -18.66 0.39
C LYS A 94 4.06 -17.71 0.09
N GLY A 95 3.94 -17.22 -1.14
CA GLY A 95 2.90 -16.29 -1.57
C GLY A 95 3.24 -14.81 -1.32
N ALA A 96 2.27 -13.95 -1.62
CA ALA A 96 2.42 -12.50 -1.57
C ALA A 96 2.64 -11.94 -0.15
N ALA A 97 3.40 -10.86 -0.10
CA ALA A 97 3.54 -9.93 1.00
C ALA A 97 3.38 -8.50 0.45
N LEU A 98 2.85 -7.59 1.27
CA LEU A 98 2.94 -6.17 1.00
C LEU A 98 4.33 -5.71 1.48
N ALA A 99 5.11 -5.10 0.60
CA ALA A 99 6.46 -4.63 0.90
C ALA A 99 6.58 -3.12 0.70
N VAL A 100 7.41 -2.48 1.52
CA VAL A 100 7.69 -1.04 1.52
C VAL A 100 9.17 -0.84 1.21
N TYR A 101 9.44 -0.01 0.22
CA TYR A 101 10.77 0.28 -0.32
C TYR A 101 11.09 1.76 -0.25
N THR A 102 12.36 2.04 0.04
CA THR A 102 13.01 3.34 -0.16
C THR A 102 14.03 3.22 -1.30
N ALA A 103 14.75 4.29 -1.60
CA ALA A 103 15.88 4.25 -2.51
C ALA A 103 17.03 3.37 -1.98
N GLU A 104 17.11 3.16 -0.66
CA GLU A 104 18.09 2.29 -0.01
C GLU A 104 17.69 0.81 -0.05
N GLY A 105 16.46 0.49 -0.46
CA GLY A 105 15.93 -0.86 -0.57
C GLY A 105 14.70 -1.12 0.29
N LYS A 106 14.39 -2.40 0.51
CA LYS A 106 13.22 -2.83 1.29
C LYS A 106 13.42 -2.47 2.76
N ILE A 107 12.48 -1.72 3.33
CA ILE A 107 12.52 -1.32 4.74
C ILE A 107 11.57 -2.14 5.60
N ALA A 108 10.43 -2.58 5.08
CA ALA A 108 9.43 -3.36 5.81
C ALA A 108 8.63 -4.27 4.87
N GLU A 109 8.08 -5.36 5.42
CA GLU A 109 7.10 -6.19 4.74
C GLU A 109 6.14 -6.86 5.73
N THR A 110 4.96 -7.22 5.25
CA THR A 110 4.07 -8.13 5.99
C THR A 110 4.55 -9.58 5.85
N PRO A 111 4.19 -10.50 6.76
CA PRO A 111 4.43 -11.93 6.54
C PRO A 111 3.76 -12.42 5.25
N HIS A 112 4.44 -13.30 4.52
CA HIS A 112 3.86 -13.97 3.35
C HIS A 112 2.58 -14.73 3.73
N ILE A 113 1.59 -14.72 2.83
CA ILE A 113 0.24 -15.23 3.09
C ILE A 113 0.05 -16.74 2.82
N GLY A 114 1.10 -17.51 3.08
CA GLY A 114 1.05 -18.96 3.26
C GLY A 114 1.83 -19.76 2.23
N ARG A 115 1.28 -19.92 1.02
CA ARG A 115 1.86 -20.76 -0.03
C ARG A 115 1.80 -20.09 -1.41
N SER A 116 2.48 -20.68 -2.38
CA SER A 116 2.38 -20.34 -3.81
C SER A 116 0.93 -20.12 -4.28
N ASN A 117 0.74 -19.19 -5.21
CA ASN A 117 -0.55 -18.77 -5.76
C ASN A 117 -1.51 -18.25 -4.69
N ARG A 118 -0.97 -17.42 -3.80
CA ARG A 118 -1.72 -16.63 -2.83
C ARG A 118 -1.31 -15.18 -2.99
N TRP A 119 -2.28 -14.36 -3.35
CA TRP A 119 -2.09 -12.96 -3.68
C TRP A 119 -2.95 -12.07 -2.78
N LEU A 120 -2.57 -10.80 -2.62
CA LEU A 120 -3.31 -9.79 -1.87
C LEU A 120 -3.50 -8.55 -2.74
N ALA A 121 -4.60 -7.82 -2.53
CA ALA A 121 -4.92 -6.63 -3.31
C ALA A 121 -4.84 -5.38 -2.42
N PRO A 122 -3.88 -4.47 -2.65
CA PRO A 122 -3.80 -3.21 -1.92
C PRO A 122 -5.08 -2.38 -2.04
N ILE A 123 -5.48 -1.72 -0.95
CA ILE A 123 -6.57 -0.74 -0.92
C ILE A 123 -6.00 0.67 -0.88
N GLY A 124 -5.09 0.94 0.05
CA GLY A 124 -4.57 2.29 0.26
C GLY A 124 -3.72 2.41 1.52
N ALA A 125 -3.12 3.58 1.72
CA ALA A 125 -2.55 4.00 2.99
C ALA A 125 -3.12 5.36 3.44
N ALA A 126 -3.41 5.49 4.73
CA ALA A 126 -3.87 6.71 5.38
C ALA A 126 -3.78 6.56 6.91
N ASP A 127 -3.87 7.66 7.66
CA ASP A 127 -4.16 7.65 9.10
C ASP A 127 -5.62 7.22 9.31
N LEU A 128 -5.83 5.90 9.34
CA LEU A 128 -7.16 5.29 9.28
C LEU A 128 -7.93 5.47 10.58
N ASP A 129 -7.24 5.50 11.72
CA ASP A 129 -7.89 5.70 13.03
C ASP A 129 -7.74 7.10 13.62
N GLY A 130 -7.00 7.99 12.97
CA GLY A 130 -6.90 9.41 13.32
C GLY A 130 -5.91 9.70 14.45
N ASP A 131 -4.97 8.80 14.74
CA ASP A 131 -3.95 8.98 15.78
C ASP A 131 -2.64 9.63 15.28
N GLY A 132 -2.58 9.94 13.98
CA GLY A 132 -1.45 10.56 13.32
C GLY A 132 -0.40 9.57 12.80
N VAL A 133 -0.60 8.27 12.97
CA VAL A 133 0.24 7.23 12.37
C VAL A 133 -0.43 6.68 11.13
N ILE A 134 0.35 6.36 10.10
CA ILE A 134 -0.18 5.84 8.84
C ILE A 134 -0.37 4.32 8.91
N GLU A 135 -1.56 3.88 8.50
CA GLU A 135 -1.86 2.49 8.23
C GLU A 135 -1.89 2.20 6.75
N VAL A 136 -1.51 0.97 6.40
CA VAL A 136 -1.74 0.39 5.09
C VAL A 136 -2.82 -0.69 5.16
N ALA A 137 -3.76 -0.63 4.22
CA ALA A 137 -4.84 -1.58 4.09
C ALA A 137 -4.79 -2.36 2.78
N TYR A 138 -5.12 -3.64 2.84
CA TYR A 138 -5.26 -4.52 1.67
C TYR A 138 -6.30 -5.62 1.92
N VAL A 139 -6.79 -6.26 0.85
CA VAL A 139 -7.61 -7.46 0.94
C VAL A 139 -6.71 -8.71 0.84
N ASP A 140 -6.64 -9.49 1.93
CA ASP A 140 -6.01 -10.81 1.95
C ASP A 140 -6.82 -11.78 1.08
N ARG A 141 -6.16 -12.30 0.03
CA ARG A 141 -6.70 -13.27 -0.93
C ARG A 141 -8.11 -12.88 -1.38
N PRO A 142 -8.26 -11.87 -2.25
CA PRO A 142 -9.57 -11.33 -2.67
C PRO A 142 -10.50 -12.35 -3.34
N HIS A 143 -9.96 -13.50 -3.75
CA HIS A 143 -10.71 -14.62 -4.33
C HIS A 143 -11.01 -15.75 -3.33
N LEU A 144 -10.37 -15.75 -2.15
CA LEU A 144 -10.46 -16.83 -1.15
C LEU A 144 -10.89 -16.29 0.21
N ALA A 145 -9.98 -15.57 0.91
CA ALA A 145 -10.21 -15.15 2.29
C ALA A 145 -11.08 -13.89 2.39
N LYS A 146 -11.04 -12.99 1.39
CA LYS A 146 -11.92 -11.81 1.30
C LYS A 146 -11.96 -11.02 2.61
N THR A 147 -10.77 -10.72 3.10
CA THR A 147 -10.56 -10.12 4.43
C THR A 147 -9.73 -8.86 4.27
N ILE A 148 -10.29 -7.71 4.64
CA ILE A 148 -9.52 -6.48 4.83
C ILE A 148 -8.54 -6.73 5.97
N ARG A 149 -7.27 -6.38 5.75
CA ARG A 149 -6.21 -6.35 6.75
C ARG A 149 -5.74 -4.91 6.88
N ILE A 150 -5.58 -4.44 8.12
CA ILE A 150 -4.96 -3.16 8.41
C ILE A 150 -3.65 -3.43 9.15
N TRP A 151 -2.58 -2.82 8.66
CA TRP A 151 -1.25 -2.87 9.24
C TRP A 151 -0.75 -1.46 9.51
N ARG A 152 -0.14 -1.26 10.68
CA ARG A 152 0.49 -0.01 11.05
C ARG A 152 1.98 -0.07 10.79
N PHE A 153 2.53 1.00 10.22
CA PHE A 153 3.98 1.18 10.17
C PHE A 153 4.47 1.75 11.49
N GLU A 154 5.33 1.00 12.16
CA GLU A 154 5.84 1.30 13.50
C GLU A 154 7.33 1.60 13.46
N ALA A 155 7.82 2.19 14.55
CA ALA A 155 9.26 2.44 14.75
C ALA A 155 10.10 1.18 14.49
N GLY A 156 11.27 1.38 13.87
CA GLY A 156 12.17 0.29 13.48
C GLY A 156 11.80 -0.39 12.16
N ASN A 157 11.08 0.30 11.28
CA ASN A 157 10.67 -0.14 9.95
C ASN A 157 9.90 -1.45 9.97
N LYS A 158 8.80 -1.48 10.72
CA LYS A 158 8.02 -2.70 10.93
C LYS A 158 6.55 -2.49 10.64
N LEU A 159 5.96 -3.39 9.86
CA LEU A 159 4.50 -3.50 9.73
C LEU A 159 3.94 -4.42 10.82
N THR A 160 3.04 -3.89 11.64
CA THR A 160 2.34 -4.64 12.71
C THR A 160 0.85 -4.74 12.40
N PRO A 161 0.23 -5.93 12.50
CA PRO A 161 -1.18 -6.08 12.18
C PRO A 161 -2.02 -5.49 13.32
N ILE A 162 -2.99 -4.64 12.99
CA ILE A 162 -3.83 -4.00 14.00
C ILE A 162 -5.30 -4.40 13.91
N ALA A 163 -5.80 -4.74 12.71
CA ALA A 163 -7.20 -5.12 12.54
C ALA A 163 -7.45 -6.01 11.32
N ALA A 164 -8.57 -6.75 11.34
CA ALA A 164 -9.03 -7.53 10.21
C ALA A 164 -10.56 -7.58 10.14
N LEU A 165 -11.12 -7.47 8.93
CA LEU A 165 -12.56 -7.52 8.67
C LEU A 165 -12.87 -8.42 7.47
N ARG A 166 -13.64 -9.49 7.70
CA ARG A 166 -14.06 -10.43 6.65
C ARG A 166 -15.24 -9.91 5.84
N GLY A 167 -15.43 -10.48 4.66
CA GLY A 167 -16.64 -10.28 3.85
C GLY A 167 -16.50 -9.24 2.74
N PHE A 168 -15.26 -8.85 2.41
CA PHE A 168 -15.00 -7.78 1.44
C PHE A 168 -13.91 -8.17 0.44
N THR A 169 -14.01 -7.61 -0.76
CA THR A 169 -13.08 -7.84 -1.85
C THR A 169 -12.99 -6.62 -2.74
N ASN A 170 -11.93 -6.55 -3.53
CA ASN A 170 -11.67 -5.46 -4.47
C ASN A 170 -11.01 -5.94 -5.77
N HIS A 171 -10.97 -7.25 -6.01
CA HIS A 171 -10.38 -7.81 -7.22
C HIS A 171 -11.05 -9.12 -7.65
N ARG A 172 -11.31 -9.27 -8.96
CA ARG A 172 -11.73 -10.54 -9.59
C ARG A 172 -10.60 -11.10 -10.44
N ILE A 173 -10.52 -12.43 -10.49
CA ILE A 173 -9.55 -13.13 -11.32
C ILE A 173 -9.64 -12.62 -12.76
N ALA A 174 -8.47 -12.35 -13.36
CA ALA A 174 -8.29 -11.85 -14.72
C ALA A 174 -8.64 -10.37 -14.94
N GLU A 175 -9.03 -9.63 -13.90
CA GLU A 175 -8.99 -8.16 -13.96
C GLU A 175 -7.54 -7.70 -13.99
N ALA A 176 -7.22 -6.69 -14.80
CA ALA A 176 -5.89 -6.09 -14.90
C ALA A 176 -5.75 -4.84 -14.01
N ASP A 177 -6.73 -4.62 -13.13
CA ASP A 177 -6.82 -3.47 -12.23
C ASP A 177 -7.38 -3.90 -10.87
N ILE A 178 -7.12 -3.09 -9.85
CA ILE A 178 -7.65 -3.27 -8.50
C ILE A 178 -8.71 -2.22 -8.26
N ALA A 179 -9.89 -2.65 -7.82
CA ALA A 179 -11.01 -1.78 -7.57
C ALA A 179 -10.86 -1.01 -6.25
N GLY A 180 -11.59 0.10 -6.14
CA GLY A 180 -11.72 0.82 -4.89
C GLY A 180 -10.46 1.57 -4.50
N GLY A 181 -10.36 1.89 -3.22
CA GLY A 181 -9.31 2.76 -2.69
C GLY A 181 -9.69 3.35 -1.34
N ILE A 182 -8.86 4.26 -0.84
CA ILE A 182 -9.21 5.12 0.30
C ILE A 182 -9.64 6.47 -0.25
N ARG A 183 -10.75 7.01 0.29
CA ARG A 183 -11.17 8.40 0.08
C ARG A 183 -11.30 9.12 1.41
N SER A 184 -11.18 10.45 1.40
CA SER A 184 -11.45 11.29 2.58
C SER A 184 -12.35 12.46 2.18
N CYS A 185 -13.66 12.31 2.40
CA CYS A 185 -14.66 13.31 1.99
C CYS A 185 -14.99 14.32 3.10
N ALA A 186 -14.88 13.90 4.36
CA ALA A 186 -15.25 14.70 5.54
C ALA A 186 -14.12 14.72 6.57
N GLY A 187 -12.87 14.71 6.11
CA GLY A 187 -11.68 14.67 6.94
C GLY A 187 -11.44 13.32 7.64
N ARG A 188 -12.20 12.28 7.29
CA ARG A 188 -12.01 10.91 7.78
C ARG A 188 -11.83 9.96 6.61
N PRO A 189 -10.76 9.15 6.58
CA PRO A 189 -10.57 8.18 5.53
C PRO A 189 -11.56 7.03 5.66
N GLU A 190 -12.06 6.56 4.53
CA GLU A 190 -12.85 5.33 4.43
C GLU A 190 -12.37 4.50 3.23
N MET A 191 -12.30 3.19 3.44
CA MET A 191 -11.96 2.21 2.42
C MET A 191 -13.20 1.88 1.61
N ILE A 192 -13.14 2.08 0.30
CA ILE A 192 -14.18 1.73 -0.65
C ILE A 192 -13.88 0.37 -1.24
N VAL A 193 -14.73 -0.61 -0.94
CA VAL A 193 -14.57 -2.02 -1.31
C VAL A 193 -15.92 -2.60 -1.76
N ALA A 194 -15.90 -3.75 -2.44
CA ALA A 194 -17.11 -4.53 -2.69
C ALA A 194 -17.36 -5.54 -1.56
N THR A 195 -18.62 -5.91 -1.35
CA THR A 195 -18.97 -7.10 -0.57
C THR A 195 -18.42 -8.35 -1.25
N ALA A 196 -18.22 -9.43 -0.48
CA ALA A 196 -17.60 -10.66 -0.95
C ALA A 196 -18.32 -11.32 -2.15
N ASP A 197 -19.62 -11.07 -2.31
CA ASP A 197 -20.47 -11.53 -3.41
C ASP A 197 -20.51 -10.56 -4.60
N TRP A 198 -19.83 -9.42 -4.52
CA TRP A 198 -19.79 -8.35 -5.52
C TRP A 198 -21.15 -7.67 -5.80
N VAL A 199 -22.13 -7.78 -4.90
CA VAL A 199 -23.46 -7.20 -5.12
C VAL A 199 -23.52 -5.73 -4.67
N ARG A 200 -22.78 -5.39 -3.61
CA ARG A 200 -22.82 -4.06 -2.97
C ARG A 200 -21.44 -3.44 -2.90
N LEU A 201 -21.40 -2.11 -2.93
CA LEU A 201 -20.26 -1.34 -2.47
C LEU A 201 -20.42 -1.00 -0.99
N ALA A 202 -19.31 -1.01 -0.27
CA ALA A 202 -19.25 -0.60 1.11
C ALA A 202 -18.17 0.45 1.30
N ALA A 203 -18.48 1.46 2.11
CA ALA A 203 -17.51 2.33 2.73
C ALA A 203 -17.21 1.83 4.13
N VAL A 204 -15.95 1.50 4.39
CA VAL A 204 -15.48 0.93 5.66
C VAL A 204 -14.54 1.93 6.32
N SER A 205 -14.89 2.39 7.50
CA SER A 205 -14.02 3.21 8.35
C SER A 205 -13.52 2.39 9.53
N PHE A 206 -12.37 2.78 10.08
CA PHE A 206 -11.75 2.15 11.24
C PHE A 206 -11.56 3.20 12.33
N GLU A 207 -11.92 2.89 13.57
CA GLU A 207 -11.82 3.81 14.71
C GLU A 207 -10.94 3.18 15.80
N GLY A 208 -9.75 2.73 15.42
CA GLY A 208 -8.69 2.16 16.29
C GLY A 208 -8.98 0.78 16.89
N ARG A 209 -10.26 0.41 17.03
CA ARG A 209 -10.69 -0.90 17.58
C ARG A 209 -11.84 -1.52 16.82
N THR A 210 -12.69 -0.69 16.22
CA THR A 210 -13.93 -1.12 15.59
C THR A 210 -13.98 -0.65 14.15
N PHE A 211 -14.62 -1.47 13.32
CA PHE A 211 -14.98 -1.09 11.98
C PHE A 211 -16.42 -0.56 11.97
N ALA A 212 -16.65 0.54 11.26
CA ALA A 212 -17.98 0.95 10.85
C ALA A 212 -18.12 0.70 9.35
N VAL A 213 -19.13 -0.10 8.99
CA VAL A 213 -19.43 -0.48 7.61
C VAL A 213 -20.71 0.19 7.18
N ARG A 214 -20.64 0.97 6.10
CA ARG A 214 -21.80 1.58 5.47
C ARG A 214 -21.97 1.02 4.08
N ASP A 215 -23.15 0.48 3.81
CA ASP A 215 -23.56 0.14 2.46
C ASP A 215 -23.81 1.44 1.68
N ILE A 216 -23.12 1.60 0.54
CA ILE A 216 -23.18 2.81 -0.30
C ILE A 216 -23.82 2.58 -1.67
N GLY A 217 -24.47 1.42 -1.87
CA GLY A 217 -25.24 1.16 -3.08
C GLY A 217 -24.84 -0.13 -3.82
N PRO A 218 -25.52 -0.44 -4.91
CA PRO A 218 -25.21 -1.60 -5.74
C PRO A 218 -23.85 -1.43 -6.43
N HIS A 219 -23.10 -2.52 -6.54
CA HIS A 219 -21.94 -2.57 -7.42
C HIS A 219 -22.38 -2.83 -8.86
N THR A 220 -22.02 -1.93 -9.77
CA THR A 220 -22.38 -2.00 -11.21
C THR A 220 -21.15 -1.95 -12.12
N GLY A 221 -19.99 -2.37 -11.60
CA GLY A 221 -18.70 -2.30 -12.28
C GLY A 221 -17.83 -1.13 -11.81
N ARG A 222 -16.74 -0.85 -12.53
CA ARG A 222 -15.74 0.14 -12.11
C ARG A 222 -16.27 1.57 -11.98
N ALA A 223 -17.26 1.95 -12.78
CA ALA A 223 -17.90 3.27 -12.67
C ALA A 223 -18.52 3.51 -11.28
N SER A 224 -19.11 2.48 -10.66
CA SER A 224 -19.63 2.61 -9.29
C SER A 224 -18.54 2.86 -8.25
N PHE A 225 -17.36 2.25 -8.41
CA PHE A 225 -16.20 2.53 -7.56
C PHE A 225 -15.67 3.95 -7.77
N ALA A 226 -15.53 4.39 -9.01
CA ALA A 226 -15.05 5.74 -9.33
C ALA A 226 -15.97 6.82 -8.73
N ALA A 227 -17.29 6.69 -8.91
CA ALA A 227 -18.27 7.57 -8.28
C ALA A 227 -18.19 7.51 -6.75
N ALA A 228 -18.08 6.29 -6.20
CA ALA A 228 -17.88 6.10 -4.77
C ALA A 228 -16.54 6.62 -4.25
N LEU A 229 -15.53 6.93 -5.07
CA LEU A 229 -14.29 7.55 -4.61
C LEU A 229 -14.32 9.08 -4.68
N ALA A 230 -15.15 9.64 -5.57
CA ALA A 230 -15.20 11.07 -5.87
C ALA A 230 -15.77 11.98 -4.77
N CYS A 231 -16.40 11.41 -3.74
CA CYS A 231 -17.01 12.16 -2.62
C CYS A 231 -18.20 13.06 -2.99
N ASP A 232 -18.79 12.87 -4.17
CA ASP A 232 -19.96 13.62 -4.67
C ASP A 232 -21.30 13.14 -4.07
#